data_AF-A0A8J6LLI3-F1
#
_entry.id   AF-A0A8J6LLI3-F1
#
_cell.length_a   1.000
_cell.length_b   1.000
_cell.length_c   1.000
_cell.angle_alpha   90.00
_cell.angle_beta   90.00
_cell.angle_gamma   90.00
#
_symmetry.space_group_name_H-M   'P 1'
#
loop_
_entity.id
_entity.type
_entity.pdbx_description
1 polymer ?
#
loop_
_entity_poly.entity_id
_entity_poly.type
_entity_poly.pdbx_seq_one_letter_code
_entity_poly.pdbx_strand_id
1 'polypeptide(L)'
;MSRVIAVAPAVAIGAAATMLFGGCSAGQIAQTAIQPATISGVDQTIQMTDGGNVVGQIALRDLTLQFQQQGYQAGADVPLNVRIFNIGTSTVKLCTVSSSVGQVGNTSSAPASTP
;
A
#
# COMPACT_ATOMS: atom_id res chain seq x y z
N MET A 1 -58.32 7.18 -33.54
CA MET A 1 -57.62 5.89 -33.34
C MET A 1 -56.19 6.21 -32.91
N SER A 2 -55.95 6.32 -31.60
CA SER A 2 -54.65 6.69 -31.05
C SER A 2 -53.86 5.42 -30.72
N ARG A 3 -52.82 5.13 -31.52
CA ARG A 3 -51.86 4.06 -31.26
C ARG A 3 -50.84 4.57 -30.27
N VAL A 4 -51.11 4.37 -29.00
CA VAL A 4 -50.13 4.49 -27.92
C VAL A 4 -50.32 3.27 -27.05
N ILE A 5 -49.27 2.79 -26.39
CA ILE A 5 -49.19 1.66 -25.46
C ILE A 5 -48.58 0.40 -26.08
N ALA A 6 -47.24 0.35 -26.03
CA ALA A 6 -46.46 -0.88 -25.78
C ALA A 6 -44.95 -0.62 -25.58
N VAL A 7 -44.47 0.63 -25.48
CA VAL A 7 -43.01 0.93 -25.40
C VAL A 7 -42.49 1.11 -23.96
N ALA A 8 -43.38 1.29 -22.97
CA ALA A 8 -43.00 1.64 -21.61
C ALA A 8 -42.22 0.57 -20.81
N PRO A 9 -42.55 -0.75 -20.86
CA PRO A 9 -41.89 -1.71 -19.97
C PRO A 9 -40.49 -2.11 -20.43
N ALA A 10 -40.20 -2.09 -21.74
CA ALA A 10 -38.89 -2.47 -22.27
C ALA A 10 -37.79 -1.45 -21.96
N VAL A 11 -38.13 -0.16 -21.93
CA VAL A 11 -37.18 0.92 -21.60
C VAL A 11 -36.83 0.91 -20.11
N ALA A 12 -37.80 0.62 -19.23
CA ALA A 12 -37.58 0.55 -17.79
C ALA A 12 -36.63 -0.61 -17.40
N ILE A 13 -36.78 -1.79 -18.02
CA ILE A 13 -35.90 -2.94 -17.76
C ILE A 13 -34.50 -2.71 -18.35
N GLY A 14 -34.40 -2.11 -19.54
CA GLY A 14 -33.13 -1.76 -20.15
C GLY A 14 -32.32 -0.73 -19.34
N ALA A 15 -32.99 0.31 -18.81
CA ALA A 15 -32.35 1.33 -17.98
C ALA A 15 -31.91 0.79 -16.61
N ALA A 16 -32.68 -0.11 -16.01
CA ALA A 16 -32.29 -0.77 -14.76
C ALA A 16 -31.06 -1.67 -14.93
N ALA A 17 -30.97 -2.40 -16.06
CA ALA A 17 -29.81 -3.23 -16.36
C ALA A 17 -28.53 -2.40 -16.60
N THR A 18 -28.62 -1.26 -17.32
CA THR A 18 -27.45 -0.39 -17.53
C THR A 18 -26.98 0.29 -16.24
N MET A 19 -27.88 0.66 -15.33
CA MET A 19 -27.50 1.14 -14.00
C MET A 19 -26.85 0.05 -13.13
N LEU A 20 -27.34 -1.19 -13.20
CA LEU A 20 -26.79 -2.32 -12.44
C LEU A 20 -25.37 -2.70 -12.90
N PHE A 21 -25.08 -2.66 -14.21
CA PHE A 21 -23.74 -2.94 -14.73
C PHE A 21 -22.80 -1.71 -14.78
N GLY A 22 -23.35 -0.50 -14.89
CA GLY A 22 -22.58 0.76 -14.87
C GLY A 22 -22.01 1.12 -13.49
N GLY A 23 -22.57 0.56 -12.42
CA GLY A 23 -22.09 0.75 -11.05
C GLY A 23 -20.80 0.00 -10.69
N CYS A 24 -20.37 -0.99 -11.47
CA CYS A 24 -19.17 -1.76 -11.15
C CYS A 24 -17.84 -1.04 -11.47
N SER A 25 -17.84 -0.09 -12.41
CA SER A 25 -16.61 0.62 -12.83
C SER A 25 -16.34 1.91 -12.05
N ALA A 26 -17.26 2.36 -11.19
CA ALA A 26 -17.17 3.69 -10.55
C ALA A 26 -16.32 3.72 -9.26
N GLY A 27 -15.78 2.59 -8.80
CA GLY A 27 -14.98 2.59 -7.56
C GLY A 27 -14.42 1.26 -7.07
N GLN A 28 -14.79 0.11 -7.68
CA GLN A 28 -14.24 -1.18 -7.25
C GLN A 28 -12.75 -1.33 -7.56
N ILE A 29 -12.30 -0.77 -8.70
CA ILE A 29 -10.89 -0.65 -9.08
C ILE A 29 -10.67 0.78 -9.56
N ALA A 30 -10.54 1.72 -8.62
CA ALA A 30 -10.20 3.09 -8.96
C ALA A 30 -8.73 3.15 -9.40
N GLN A 31 -8.45 3.72 -10.58
CA GLN A 31 -7.07 3.88 -11.07
C GLN A 31 -6.19 4.64 -10.08
N THR A 32 -6.76 5.56 -9.29
CA THR A 32 -6.06 6.30 -8.24
C THR A 32 -5.75 5.45 -7.00
N ALA A 33 -6.48 4.38 -6.75
CA ALA A 33 -6.25 3.50 -5.60
C ALA A 33 -5.07 2.53 -5.81
N ILE A 34 -4.75 2.23 -7.08
CA ILE A 34 -3.61 1.37 -7.46
C ILE A 34 -2.38 2.18 -7.88
N GLN A 35 -2.47 3.51 -7.86
CA GLN A 35 -1.38 4.39 -8.22
C GLN A 35 -0.30 4.34 -7.13
N PRO A 36 0.97 4.03 -7.46
CA PRO A 36 2.04 4.12 -6.49
C PRO A 36 2.27 5.57 -6.07
N ALA A 37 2.66 5.78 -4.81
CA ALA A 37 3.04 7.09 -4.33
C ALA A 37 4.25 7.63 -5.13
N THR A 38 4.23 8.92 -5.44
CA THR A 38 5.37 9.61 -6.07
C THR A 38 6.43 9.93 -5.02
N ILE A 39 7.12 8.90 -4.55
CA ILE A 39 8.23 8.97 -3.60
C ILE A 39 9.48 8.36 -4.22
N SER A 40 10.66 8.77 -3.74
CA SER A 40 11.93 8.21 -4.22
C SER A 40 12.21 6.82 -3.62
N GLY A 41 11.64 6.52 -2.45
CA GLY A 41 11.81 5.24 -1.77
C GLY A 41 10.85 4.16 -2.25
N VAL A 42 11.00 2.96 -1.69
CA VAL A 42 10.15 1.81 -1.97
C VAL A 42 9.14 1.61 -0.83
N ASP A 43 7.88 1.41 -1.19
CA ASP A 43 6.83 0.96 -0.28
C ASP A 43 6.63 -0.55 -0.39
N GLN A 44 6.54 -1.24 0.75
CA GLN A 44 6.23 -2.67 0.82
C GLN A 44 5.29 -2.97 1.98
N THR A 45 4.45 -3.98 1.83
CA THR A 45 3.60 -4.47 2.93
C THR A 45 3.86 -5.97 3.08
N ILE A 46 4.29 -6.37 4.27
CA ILE A 46 4.68 -7.74 4.58
C ILE A 46 3.60 -8.34 5.49
N GLN A 47 3.11 -9.53 5.16
CA GLN A 47 2.20 -10.26 6.04
C GLN A 47 2.99 -10.96 7.15
N MET A 48 2.52 -10.82 8.39
CA MET A 48 3.05 -11.56 9.52
C MET A 48 2.23 -12.83 9.70
N THR A 49 2.90 -13.97 9.75
CA THR A 49 2.29 -15.27 9.98
C THR A 49 2.83 -15.91 11.25
N ASP A 50 1.92 -16.49 12.05
CA ASP A 50 2.23 -17.31 13.22
C ASP A 50 1.48 -18.65 13.10
N GLY A 51 2.21 -19.76 13.18
CA GLY A 51 1.64 -21.10 12.97
C GLY A 51 0.92 -21.29 11.62
N GLY A 52 1.25 -20.48 10.61
CA GLY A 52 0.58 -20.48 9.29
C GLY A 52 -0.64 -19.55 9.17
N ASN A 53 -1.05 -18.86 10.25
CA ASN A 53 -2.15 -17.91 10.23
C ASN A 53 -1.65 -16.47 10.14
N VAL A 54 -2.31 -15.63 9.33
CA VAL A 54 -1.97 -14.21 9.24
C VAL A 54 -2.41 -13.51 10.54
N VAL A 55 -1.43 -13.03 11.31
CA VAL A 55 -1.65 -12.35 12.61
C VAL A 55 -1.56 -10.83 12.52
N GLY A 56 -1.08 -10.31 11.39
CA GLY A 56 -0.94 -8.88 11.17
C GLY A 56 -0.20 -8.57 9.89
N GLN A 57 0.05 -7.29 9.66
CA GLN A 57 0.87 -6.83 8.54
C GLN A 57 1.82 -5.73 9.04
N ILE A 58 2.98 -5.64 8.41
CA ILE A 58 3.93 -4.56 8.60
C ILE A 58 4.04 -3.79 7.29
N ALA A 59 3.78 -2.49 7.35
CA ALA A 59 3.97 -1.59 6.22
C ALA A 59 5.33 -0.90 6.35
N LEU A 60 6.19 -1.14 5.38
CA LEU A 60 7.42 -0.38 5.15
C LEU A 60 7.09 0.74 4.18
N ARG A 61 7.36 1.98 4.58
CA ARG A 61 7.08 3.16 3.76
C ARG A 61 8.33 3.99 3.56
N ASP A 62 8.52 4.43 2.32
CA ASP A 62 9.63 5.29 1.92
C ASP A 62 11.00 4.70 2.30
N LEU A 63 11.20 3.41 2.00
CA LEU A 63 12.50 2.77 2.18
C LEU A 63 13.47 3.38 1.16
N THR A 64 14.40 4.20 1.62
CA THR A 64 15.33 4.92 0.76
C THR A 64 16.73 4.99 1.34
N LEU A 65 17.73 4.94 0.47
CA LEU A 65 19.09 5.33 0.83
C LEU A 65 19.21 6.83 0.60
N GLN A 66 19.80 7.55 1.55
CA GLN A 66 20.01 8.98 1.38
C GLN A 66 20.86 9.22 0.13
N PHE A 67 20.43 10.12 -0.74
CA PHE A 67 21.16 10.43 -1.95
C PHE A 67 22.36 11.32 -1.64
N GLN A 68 23.52 11.00 -2.23
CA GLN A 68 24.71 11.84 -2.21
C GLN A 68 25.20 12.07 -3.64
N GLN A 69 25.40 13.33 -4.03
CA GLN A 69 25.70 13.70 -5.43
C GLN A 69 26.99 13.08 -5.96
N GLN A 70 28.00 12.93 -5.12
CA GLN A 70 29.28 12.30 -5.48
C GLN A 70 29.25 10.77 -5.35
N GLY A 71 28.12 10.19 -4.91
CA GLY A 71 28.02 8.79 -4.52
C GLY A 71 28.74 8.47 -3.21
N TYR A 72 28.55 7.24 -2.74
CA TYR A 72 29.26 6.71 -1.58
C TYR A 72 30.53 5.98 -2.02
N GLN A 73 31.60 6.12 -1.25
CA GLN A 73 32.81 5.33 -1.46
C GLN A 73 32.56 3.86 -1.07
N ALA A 74 33.33 2.94 -1.66
CA ALA A 74 33.23 1.54 -1.31
C ALA A 74 33.54 1.34 0.18
N GLY A 75 32.65 0.63 0.88
CA GLY A 75 32.77 0.38 2.32
C GLY A 75 32.35 1.55 3.23
N ALA A 76 31.86 2.66 2.67
CA ALA A 76 31.31 3.76 3.47
C ALA A 76 29.93 3.40 4.06
N ASP A 77 29.62 3.96 5.23
CA ASP A 77 28.30 3.88 5.84
C ASP A 77 27.31 4.77 5.10
N VAL A 78 26.12 4.23 4.83
CA VAL A 78 25.05 4.92 4.09
C VAL A 78 23.81 5.05 4.98
N PRO A 79 23.28 6.26 5.19
CA PRO A 79 22.03 6.44 5.92
C PRO A 79 20.86 5.79 5.17
N LEU A 80 20.22 4.81 5.81
CA LEU A 80 18.97 4.19 5.36
C LEU A 80 17.81 4.82 6.12
N ASN A 81 16.85 5.40 5.39
CA ASN A 81 15.61 5.89 5.97
C ASN A 81 14.46 4.93 5.64
N VAL A 82 13.64 4.63 6.64
CA VAL A 82 12.43 3.82 6.48
C VAL A 82 11.45 4.16 7.59
N ARG A 83 10.17 4.24 7.24
CA ARG A 83 9.08 4.32 8.20
C ARG A 83 8.41 2.97 8.31
N ILE A 84 8.38 2.42 9.52
CA ILE A 84 7.83 1.10 9.80
C ILE A 84 6.52 1.28 10.57
N PHE A 85 5.42 0.79 9.99
CA PHE A 85 4.11 0.83 10.61
C PHE A 85 3.64 -0.59 10.91
N ASN A 86 3.31 -0.83 12.18
CA ASN A 86 2.58 -2.01 12.58
C ASN A 86 1.09 -1.77 12.39
N ILE A 87 0.50 -2.46 11.42
CA ILE A 87 -0.95 -2.41 11.13
C ILE A 87 -1.67 -3.66 11.65
N GLY A 88 -0.99 -4.49 12.46
CA GLY A 88 -1.58 -5.60 13.20
C GLY A 88 -2.02 -5.20 14.61
N THR A 89 -2.61 -6.15 15.33
CA THR A 89 -3.13 -5.96 16.70
C THR A 89 -2.13 -6.30 17.80
N SER A 90 -1.05 -7.01 17.45
CA SER A 90 -0.02 -7.44 18.39
C SER A 90 1.18 -6.49 18.38
N THR A 91 1.80 -6.25 19.53
CA THR A 91 3.05 -5.48 19.62
C THR A 91 4.20 -6.24 18.95
N VAL A 92 5.04 -5.52 18.21
CA VAL A 92 6.18 -6.10 17.47
C VAL A 92 7.47 -5.35 17.80
N LYS A 93 8.61 -6.01 17.61
CA LYS A 93 9.93 -5.43 17.77
C LYS A 93 10.78 -5.76 16.55
N LEU A 94 11.57 -4.78 16.08
CA LEU A 94 12.61 -5.02 15.09
C LEU A 94 13.81 -5.68 15.77
N CYS A 95 14.02 -6.98 15.48
CA CYS A 95 15.10 -7.76 16.09
C CYS A 95 16.38 -7.77 15.24
N THR A 96 16.22 -7.98 13.93
CA THR A 96 17.35 -8.17 13.01
C THR A 96 17.05 -7.51 11.68
N VAL A 97 18.10 -6.98 11.04
CA VAL A 97 18.07 -6.53 9.64
C VAL A 97 19.23 -7.23 8.91
N SER A 98 18.95 -7.75 7.72
CA SER A 98 19.93 -8.47 6.90
C SER A 98 19.87 -8.03 5.45
N SER A 99 21.01 -8.03 4.77
CA SER A 99 21.13 -7.73 3.34
C SER A 99 22.17 -8.65 2.70
N SER A 100 22.00 -8.94 1.41
CA SER A 100 22.96 -9.73 0.63
C SER A 100 24.17 -8.92 0.16
N VAL A 101 24.11 -7.58 0.27
CA VAL A 101 25.12 -6.67 -0.31
C VAL A 101 25.86 -5.83 0.74
N GLY A 102 25.52 -5.95 2.03
CA GLY A 102 26.15 -5.18 3.09
C GLY A 102 25.58 -5.48 4.48
N GLN A 103 26.17 -4.87 5.50
CA GLN A 103 25.67 -4.95 6.88
C GLN A 103 24.76 -3.76 7.19
N VAL A 104 23.73 -3.97 7.99
CA VAL A 104 22.84 -2.89 8.45
C VAL A 104 23.01 -2.72 9.96
N GLY A 105 23.58 -1.58 10.37
CA GLY A 105 23.72 -1.20 11.77
C GLY A 105 22.39 -0.74 12.36
N ASN A 106 22.01 -1.28 13.51
CA ASN A 106 20.73 -0.94 14.15
C ASN A 106 20.85 0.42 14.86
N THR A 107 20.35 1.50 14.24
CA THR A 107 20.26 2.83 14.85
C THR A 107 18.81 3.32 14.81
N SER A 108 17.93 2.66 15.57
CA SER A 108 16.55 3.14 15.71
C SER A 108 16.48 4.25 16.77
N SER A 109 16.28 5.50 16.35
CA SER A 109 15.79 6.55 17.24
C SER A 109 14.27 6.49 17.27
N ALA A 110 13.70 5.81 18.27
CA ALA A 110 12.25 5.81 18.46
C ALA A 110 11.76 7.24 18.76
N PRO A 111 10.72 7.76 18.08
CA PRO A 111 10.10 9.01 18.49
C PRO A 111 9.50 8.84 19.90
N ALA A 112 9.79 9.81 20.78
CA ALA A 112 9.24 9.82 22.13
C ALA A 112 7.71 9.85 22.07
N SER A 113 7.06 8.89 22.72
CA SER A 113 5.62 8.89 22.92
C SER A 113 5.24 10.04 23.86
N THR A 114 4.71 11.14 23.32
CA THR A 114 3.97 12.12 24.12
C THR A 114 2.57 11.57 24.44
N PRO A 115 2.11 11.69 25.71
CA PRO A 115 0.81 11.19 26.16
C PRO A 115 -0.38 11.94 25.57
#